data_AF-A0ABD2GH68-F1
#
_entry.id   AF-A0ABD2GH68-F1
#
_cell.length_a   1.000
_cell.length_b   1.000
_cell.length_c   1.000
_cell.angle_alpha   90.00
_cell.angle_beta   90.00
_cell.angle_gamma   90.00
#
_symmetry.space_group_name_H-M   'P 1'
#
loop_
_entity.id
_entity.type
_entity.pdbx_description
1 polymer ?
#
loop_
_entity_poly.entity_id
_entity_poly.type
_entity_poly.pdbx_seq_one_letter_code
_entity_poly.pdbx_strand_id
1 'polypeptide(L)'
;MQRNSTFSESECLGNIMKDLAYYSAVIQSYTNSDLRLPETEVPLLNSTLEIIRSLRKSCSLTPNGENNIPEDVGAPKWENSSYENRQQMFKMMKGFQVRTITINRALGYISSGDHRK
;
A
#
# COMPACT_ATOMS: atom_id res chain seq x y z
N MET A 1 -2.35 -11.68 29.36
CA MET A 1 -0.94 -11.28 29.22
C MET A 1 -0.87 -10.03 28.35
N GLN A 2 -0.68 -8.85 28.94
CA GLN A 2 -0.28 -7.67 28.16
C GLN A 2 1.16 -7.89 27.70
N ARG A 3 1.39 -7.86 26.39
CA ARG A 3 2.76 -7.80 25.86
C ARG A 3 3.24 -6.37 26.04
N ASN A 4 4.24 -6.18 26.92
CA ASN A 4 4.95 -4.92 27.06
C ASN A 4 5.94 -4.77 25.88
N SER A 5 5.44 -4.45 24.69
CA SER A 5 6.30 -4.00 23.59
C SER A 5 6.31 -2.48 23.55
N THR A 6 7.49 -1.88 23.61
CA THR A 6 7.66 -0.44 23.35
C THR A 6 7.34 -0.13 21.90
N PHE A 7 6.66 0.99 21.64
CA PHE A 7 6.38 1.42 20.27
C PHE A 7 7.69 1.78 19.56
N SER A 8 7.88 1.23 18.35
CA SER A 8 9.00 1.56 17.47
C SER A 8 8.50 2.36 16.28
N GLU A 9 8.82 3.65 16.24
CA GLU A 9 8.43 4.54 15.15
C GLU A 9 9.03 4.09 13.80
N SER A 10 10.31 3.70 13.80
CA SER A 10 11.01 3.23 12.61
C SER A 10 10.42 1.93 12.06
N GLU A 11 10.06 0.98 12.93
CA GLU A 11 9.40 -0.27 12.54
C GLU A 11 7.99 0.01 12.00
N CYS A 12 7.24 0.90 12.65
CA CYS A 12 5.91 1.30 12.21
C CYS A 12 5.94 1.93 10.80
N LEU A 13 6.81 2.93 10.59
CA LEU A 13 7.00 3.57 9.29
C LEU A 13 7.50 2.58 8.23
N GLY A 14 8.43 1.69 8.60
CA GLY A 14 8.90 0.62 7.72
C GLY A 14 7.77 -0.31 7.26
N ASN A 15 6.85 -0.68 8.16
CA ASN A 15 5.69 -1.51 7.83
C ASN A 15 4.67 -0.76 6.96
N ILE A 16 4.43 0.54 7.22
CA ILE A 16 3.60 1.39 6.36
C ILE A 16 4.18 1.43 4.94
N MET A 17 5.50 1.60 4.80
CA MET A 17 6.15 1.63 3.49
C MET A 17 6.05 0.29 2.74
N LYS A 18 6.12 -0.84 3.45
CA LYS A 18 5.88 -2.18 2.88
C LYS A 18 4.43 -2.35 2.41
N ASP A 19 3.45 -1.94 3.21
CA ASP A 19 2.03 -1.96 2.82
C ASP A 19 1.81 -1.14 1.54
N LEU A 20 2.34 0.08 1.48
CA LEU A 20 2.22 0.95 0.30
C LEU A 20 2.90 0.35 -0.94
N ALA A 21 4.08 -0.27 -0.77
CA ALA A 21 4.75 -0.96 -1.86
C ALA A 21 3.93 -2.16 -2.37
N TYR A 22 3.32 -2.92 -1.46
CA TYR A 22 2.44 -4.04 -1.80
C TYR A 22 1.23 -3.62 -2.60
N TYR A 23 0.45 -2.66 -2.12
CA TYR A 23 -0.72 -2.21 -2.86
C TYR A 23 -0.36 -1.55 -4.19
N SER A 24 0.78 -0.84 -4.27
CA SER A 24 1.30 -0.34 -5.55
C SER A 24 1.58 -1.47 -6.54
N ALA A 25 2.25 -2.54 -6.12
CA ALA A 25 2.57 -3.69 -6.97
C ALA A 25 1.30 -4.45 -7.41
N VAL A 26 0.34 -4.63 -6.49
CA VAL A 26 -0.97 -5.23 -6.80
C VAL A 26 -1.68 -4.42 -7.87
N ILE A 27 -1.86 -3.10 -7.67
CA ILE A 27 -2.57 -2.24 -8.63
C ILE A 27 -1.86 -2.26 -9.99
N GLN A 28 -0.53 -2.14 -10.01
CA GLN A 28 0.24 -2.12 -11.24
C GLN A 28 0.19 -3.45 -12.01
N SER A 29 0.21 -4.58 -11.29
CA SER A 29 0.06 -5.89 -11.94
C SER A 29 -1.35 -6.08 -12.50
N TYR A 30 -2.39 -5.58 -11.81
CA TYR A 30 -3.78 -5.64 -12.28
C TYR A 30 -3.95 -4.83 -13.56
N THR A 31 -3.37 -3.63 -13.65
CA THR A 31 -3.45 -2.81 -14.87
C THR A 31 -2.80 -3.44 -16.09
N ASN A 32 -1.93 -4.44 -15.89
CA ASN A 32 -1.31 -5.23 -16.96
C ASN A 32 -2.05 -6.54 -17.26
N SER A 33 -3.15 -6.83 -16.55
CA SER A 33 -3.96 -8.04 -16.72
C SER A 33 -5.07 -7.85 -17.77
N ASP A 34 -5.86 -8.90 -18.03
CA ASP A 34 -7.02 -8.81 -18.94
C ASP A 34 -8.18 -8.02 -18.31
N LEU A 35 -8.23 -6.73 -18.65
CA LEU A 35 -9.20 -5.77 -18.12
C LEU A 35 -10.49 -5.75 -18.93
N ARG A 36 -11.64 -5.65 -18.26
CA ARG A 36 -12.94 -5.56 -18.95
C ARG A 36 -13.14 -4.22 -19.62
N LEU A 37 -12.84 -3.13 -18.91
CA LEU A 37 -13.00 -1.75 -19.37
C LEU A 37 -11.72 -0.95 -19.10
N PRO A 38 -10.66 -1.15 -19.89
CA PRO A 38 -9.36 -0.49 -19.68
C PRO A 38 -9.48 1.03 -19.60
N GLU A 39 -10.31 1.63 -20.46
CA GLU A 39 -10.52 3.09 -20.54
C GLU A 39 -11.11 3.69 -19.26
N THR A 40 -11.78 2.90 -18.42
CA THR A 40 -12.36 3.34 -17.14
C THR A 40 -11.54 2.85 -15.95
N GLU A 41 -11.10 1.59 -15.96
CA GLU A 41 -10.40 0.96 -14.84
C GLU A 41 -8.99 1.56 -14.67
N VAL A 42 -8.23 1.73 -15.75
CA VAL A 42 -6.83 2.20 -15.69
C VAL A 42 -6.72 3.63 -15.15
N PRO A 43 -7.51 4.64 -15.61
CA PRO A 43 -7.38 6.00 -15.08
C PRO A 43 -7.66 6.10 -13.57
N LEU A 44 -8.66 5.39 -13.06
CA LEU A 44 -9.00 5.36 -11.63
C LEU A 44 -7.88 4.75 -10.80
N LEU A 45 -7.32 3.64 -11.28
CA LEU A 45 -6.22 2.95 -10.60
C LEU A 45 -4.90 3.74 -10.67
N ASN A 46 -4.62 4.39 -11.80
CA ASN A 46 -3.46 5.27 -11.96
C ASN A 46 -3.50 6.45 -11.00
N SER A 47 -4.66 7.08 -10.80
CA SER A 47 -4.80 8.14 -9.79
C SER A 47 -4.40 7.64 -8.39
N THR A 48 -4.80 6.42 -8.05
CA THR A 48 -4.42 5.79 -6.78
C THR A 48 -2.92 5.49 -6.70
N LEU A 49 -2.31 4.99 -7.79
CA LEU A 49 -0.87 4.75 -7.88
C LEU A 49 -0.05 6.04 -7.67
N GLU A 50 -0.48 7.17 -8.25
CA GLU A 50 0.18 8.47 -8.07
C GLU A 50 0.13 8.92 -6.61
N ILE A 51 -1.01 8.76 -5.94
CA ILE A 51 -1.16 9.08 -4.51
C ILE A 51 -0.22 8.21 -3.67
N ILE A 52 -0.18 6.89 -3.91
CA ILE A 52 0.72 5.97 -3.19
C ILE A 52 2.18 6.38 -3.42
N ARG A 53 2.56 6.71 -4.65
CA ARG A 53 3.92 7.14 -4.98
C ARG A 53 4.30 8.44 -4.27
N SER A 54 3.38 9.40 -4.24
CA SER A 54 3.56 10.67 -3.52
C SER A 54 3.78 10.41 -2.02
N LEU A 55 2.90 9.62 -1.39
CA LEU A 55 2.99 9.28 0.02
C LEU A 55 4.31 8.57 0.35
N ARG A 56 4.72 7.60 -0.47
CA ARG A 56 6.02 6.91 -0.31
C ARG A 56 7.19 7.88 -0.35
N LYS A 57 7.19 8.85 -1.27
CA LYS A 57 8.24 9.89 -1.33
C LYS A 57 8.24 10.76 -0.08
N SER A 58 7.07 11.14 0.43
CA SER A 58 6.95 11.96 1.64
C SER A 58 7.34 11.22 2.92
N CYS A 59 7.17 9.89 2.97
CA CYS A 59 7.50 9.07 4.13
C CYS A 59 8.94 8.50 4.13
N SER A 60 9.66 8.56 3.00
CA SER A 60 11.06 8.12 2.93
C SER A 60 11.97 9.05 3.75
N LEU A 61 12.44 8.56 4.90
CA LEU A 61 13.36 9.26 5.82
C LEU A 61 14.84 9.27 5.36
N THR A 62 15.17 8.82 4.14
CA THR A 62 16.57 8.71 3.64
C THR A 62 16.86 9.65 2.46
N PRO A 63 17.99 10.40 2.46
CA PRO A 63 18.41 11.24 1.33
C PRO A 63 18.80 10.44 0.07
N ASN A 64 19.25 9.19 0.26
CA ASN A 64 19.50 8.25 -0.81
C ASN A 64 18.29 7.34 -0.97
N GLY A 65 17.43 7.68 -1.93
CA GLY A 65 16.27 6.91 -2.32
C GLY A 65 16.67 5.60 -3.01
N GLU A 66 17.18 4.63 -2.27
CA GLU A 66 17.06 3.25 -2.69
C GLU A 66 15.58 2.88 -2.61
N ASN A 67 14.93 2.91 -3.78
CA ASN A 67 13.66 2.26 -4.02
C ASN A 67 13.87 0.75 -3.89
N ASN A 68 14.12 0.27 -2.67
CA ASN A 68 13.96 -1.13 -2.33
C ASN A 68 12.46 -1.40 -2.35
N ILE A 69 11.87 -1.39 -3.55
CA ILE A 69 10.67 -2.17 -3.85
C ILE A 69 11.19 -3.59 -3.68
N PRO A 70 10.75 -4.34 -2.66
CA PRO A 70 11.13 -5.73 -2.58
C PRO A 70 10.75 -6.36 -3.93
N GLU A 71 11.71 -6.95 -4.64
CA GLU A 71 11.45 -7.65 -5.90
C GLU A 71 10.45 -8.81 -5.68
N ASP A 72 10.29 -9.22 -4.42
CA ASP A 72 9.34 -10.21 -3.92
C ASP A 72 8.17 -9.58 -3.12
N VAL A 73 7.57 -8.48 -3.60
CA VAL A 73 6.23 -8.14 -3.11
C VAL A 73 5.24 -8.93 -3.93
N GLY A 74 5.00 -10.18 -3.52
CA GLY A 74 4.17 -11.19 -4.18
C GLY A 74 2.82 -10.65 -4.65
N ALA A 75 2.83 -10.03 -5.83
CA ALA A 75 1.62 -9.55 -6.47
C ALA A 75 0.76 -10.76 -6.78
N PRO A 76 -0.57 -10.67 -6.59
CA PRO A 76 -1.46 -11.77 -6.88
C PRO A 76 -1.28 -12.21 -8.32
N LYS A 77 -1.19 -13.53 -8.55
CA LYS A 77 -1.38 -14.05 -9.89
C LYS A 77 -2.84 -13.83 -10.26
N TRP A 78 -3.07 -12.98 -11.23
CA TRP A 78 -4.38 -12.78 -11.83
C TRP A 78 -4.78 -14.05 -12.60
N GLU A 79 -6.03 -14.45 -12.48
CA GLU A 79 -6.60 -15.60 -13.17
C GLU A 79 -6.89 -15.26 -14.64
N ASN A 80 -7.21 -16.26 -15.47
CA ASN A 80 -7.51 -16.06 -16.88
C ASN A 80 -8.94 -15.52 -17.14
N SER A 81 -9.62 -15.01 -16.10
CA SER A 81 -11.00 -14.54 -16.14
C SER A 81 -11.09 -13.09 -15.70
N SER A 82 -11.54 -12.23 -16.62
CA SER A 82 -11.80 -10.81 -16.32
C SER A 82 -12.85 -10.60 -15.21
N TYR A 83 -13.74 -11.57 -14.98
CA TYR A 83 -14.69 -11.49 -13.86
C TYR A 83 -14.03 -11.76 -12.51
N GLU A 84 -13.24 -12.84 -12.41
CA GLU A 84 -12.58 -13.26 -11.18
C GLU A 84 -11.51 -12.23 -10.78
N ASN A 85 -10.74 -11.72 -11.75
CA ASN A 85 -9.77 -10.65 -11.53
C ASN A 85 -10.41 -9.38 -10.95
N ARG A 86 -11.57 -8.96 -11.48
CA ARG A 86 -12.31 -7.81 -10.93
C ARG A 86 -12.80 -8.07 -9.51
N GLN A 87 -13.28 -9.27 -9.21
CA GLN A 87 -13.69 -9.63 -7.85
C GLN A 87 -12.50 -9.61 -6.89
N GLN A 88 -11.35 -10.15 -7.30
CA GLN A 88 -10.14 -10.15 -6.50
C GLN A 88 -9.63 -8.73 -6.28
N MET A 89 -9.60 -7.91 -7.34
CA MET A 89 -9.19 -6.51 -7.25
C MET A 89 -10.11 -5.70 -6.34
N PHE A 90 -11.43 -5.94 -6.40
CA PHE A 90 -12.37 -5.35 -5.46
C PHE A 90 -12.04 -5.70 -4.00
N LYS A 91 -11.76 -6.97 -3.71
CA LYS A 91 -11.33 -7.41 -2.36
C LYS A 91 -10.03 -6.73 -1.94
N MET A 92 -9.05 -6.61 -2.83
CA MET A 92 -7.80 -5.91 -2.57
C MET A 92 -8.02 -4.45 -2.22
N MET A 93 -8.84 -3.74 -2.99
CA MET A 93 -9.15 -2.33 -2.72
C MET A 93 -9.92 -2.13 -1.41
N LYS A 94 -10.82 -3.06 -1.05
CA LYS A 94 -11.48 -3.04 0.27
C LYS A 94 -10.48 -3.25 1.40
N GLY A 95 -9.54 -4.18 1.25
CA GLY A 95 -8.45 -4.36 2.20
C GLY A 95 -7.57 -3.11 2.32
N PHE A 96 -7.23 -2.50 1.18
CA PHE A 96 -6.42 -1.28 1.15
C PHE A 96 -7.11 -0.13 1.88
N GLN A 97 -8.41 0.07 1.67
CA GLN A 97 -9.18 1.08 2.39
C GLN A 97 -9.04 0.95 3.92
N VAL A 98 -9.16 -0.28 4.45
CA VAL A 98 -9.00 -0.54 5.89
C VAL A 98 -7.56 -0.29 6.35
N ARG A 99 -6.58 -0.67 5.54
CA ARG A 99 -5.16 -0.41 5.83
C ARG A 99 -4.86 1.08 5.85
N THR A 100 -5.36 1.88 4.91
CA THR A 100 -5.18 3.33 4.90
C THR A 100 -5.76 4.01 6.14
N ILE A 101 -6.90 3.54 6.68
CA ILE A 101 -7.42 4.03 7.96
C ILE A 101 -6.43 3.75 9.10
N THR A 102 -5.82 2.57 9.12
CA THR A 102 -4.81 2.18 10.12
C THR A 102 -3.54 3.01 9.98
N ILE A 103 -3.07 3.22 8.74
CA ILE A 103 -1.93 4.09 8.42
C ILE A 103 -2.19 5.52 8.95
N ASN A 104 -3.37 6.08 8.67
CA ASN A 104 -3.72 7.42 9.15
C ASN A 104 -3.69 7.52 10.68
N ARG A 105 -4.18 6.49 11.39
CA ARG A 105 -4.11 6.45 12.86
C ARG A 105 -2.67 6.40 13.36
N ALA A 106 -1.83 5.57 12.75
CA ALA A 106 -0.42 5.45 13.11
C ALA A 106 0.34 6.76 12.88
N LEU A 107 0.15 7.40 11.71
CA LEU A 107 0.75 8.70 11.40
C LEU A 107 0.25 9.80 12.34
N GLY A 108 -1.04 9.80 12.70
CA GLY A 108 -1.59 10.72 13.69
C GLY A 108 -0.97 10.53 15.07
N TYR A 109 -0.80 9.27 15.50
CA TYR A 109 -0.13 8.94 16.76
C TYR A 109 1.33 9.41 16.77
N ILE A 110 2.10 9.12 15.72
CA ILE A 110 3.48 9.59 15.56
C ILE A 110 3.53 11.14 15.59
N SER A 111 2.65 11.81 14.85
CA SER A 111 2.59 13.27 14.79
C SER A 111 2.25 13.91 16.14
N SER A 112 1.50 13.23 17.01
CA SER A 112 1.18 13.72 18.36
C SER A 112 2.39 13.68 19.31
N GLY A 113 3.37 12.81 19.02
CA GLY A 113 4.52 12.57 19.89
C GLY A 113 4.19 11.81 21.19
N ASP A 114 2.97 11.28 21.33
CA ASP A 114 2.53 10.55 22.52
C ASP A 114 3.39 9.31 22.82
N HIS A 115 4.01 8.70 21.80
CA HIS A 115 4.92 7.57 21.96
C HIS A 115 6.28 7.92 22.60
N ARG A 116 6.59 9.22 22.72
CA ARG A 116 7.83 9.73 23.34
C ARG A 116 7.64 10.17 24.79
N LYS A 117 6.40 10.14 25.30
CA LYS A 117 6.06 10.45 26.69
C LYS A 117 6.27 9.22 27.57
#